data_AF-A0A453DWS0-F1
#
_entry.id   AF-A0A453DWS0-F1
#
_cell.length_a   1.000
_cell.length_b   1.000
_cell.length_c   1.000
_cell.angle_alpha   90.00
_cell.angle_beta   90.00
_cell.angle_gamma   90.00
#
_symmetry.space_group_name_H-M   'P 1'
#
loop_
_entity.id
_entity.type
_entity.pdbx_description
1 polymer ?
#
loop_
_entity_poly.entity_id
_entity_poly.type
_entity_poly.pdbx_seq_one_letter_code
_entity_poly.pdbx_strand_id
1 'polypeptide(L)'
;MAPELRLNMRSDGYVRVRDLLRLNLETFAKVPLNSHTVDEIREAVRRDNKQRFGLLEEDGELLIRANQGHTVTTVTSESLLKPILSADEVSVCVHGTYRKNVDSILKHGLKRMARLHVHFSSGLPSDGGVISGMRSGANILIYLNVRKALQGTR
;
A
#
# COMPACT_ATOMS: atom_id res chain seq x y z
N MET A 1 -1.93 14.61 3.66
CA MET A 1 -2.40 13.37 4.35
C MET A 1 -3.81 13.58 4.91
N ALA A 2 -4.58 12.53 5.21
CA ALA A 2 -5.97 12.69 5.69
C ALA A 2 -6.15 13.67 6.87
N PRO A 3 -5.29 13.67 7.91
CA PRO A 3 -5.37 14.67 8.99
C PRO A 3 -5.17 16.12 8.50
N GLU A 4 -4.23 16.34 7.58
CA GLU A 4 -3.97 17.68 6.98
C GLU A 4 -5.15 18.15 6.13
N LEU A 5 -5.89 17.22 5.53
CA LEU A 5 -7.09 17.47 4.73
C LEU A 5 -8.37 17.48 5.57
N ARG A 6 -8.25 17.38 6.91
CA ARG A 6 -9.37 17.32 7.86
C ARG A 6 -10.39 16.22 7.54
N LEU A 7 -9.93 15.13 6.94
CA LEU A 7 -10.74 13.93 6.75
C LEU A 7 -10.74 13.12 8.04
N ASN A 8 -11.92 12.69 8.48
CA ASN A 8 -12.05 11.79 9.62
C ASN A 8 -11.70 10.37 9.18
N MET A 9 -10.46 9.95 9.48
CA MET A 9 -9.93 8.64 9.12
C MET A 9 -10.06 7.67 10.30
N ARG A 10 -10.68 6.51 10.04
CA ARG A 10 -10.77 5.39 10.97
C ARG A 10 -9.39 4.74 11.18
N SER A 11 -9.27 3.95 12.24
CA SER A 11 -8.04 3.18 12.54
C SER A 11 -7.70 2.12 11.50
N ASP A 12 -8.66 1.71 10.67
CA ASP A 12 -8.51 0.82 9.53
C ASP A 12 -8.26 1.54 8.20
N GLY A 13 -7.99 2.86 8.25
CA GLY A 13 -7.64 3.72 7.12
C GLY A 13 -8.81 4.21 6.29
N TYR A 14 -10.05 3.80 6.60
CA TYR A 14 -11.22 4.22 5.86
C TYR A 14 -11.62 5.67 6.15
N VAL A 15 -12.02 6.37 5.10
CA VAL A 15 -12.68 7.69 5.12
C VAL A 15 -13.96 7.62 4.30
N ARG A 16 -14.94 8.48 4.58
CA ARG A 16 -16.16 8.56 3.78
C ARG A 16 -15.85 9.15 2.40
N VAL A 17 -16.36 8.52 1.33
CA VAL A 17 -16.17 9.01 -0.05
C VAL A 17 -16.80 10.39 -0.23
N ARG A 18 -17.94 10.65 0.42
CA ARG A 18 -18.61 11.97 0.37
C ARG A 18 -17.75 13.08 0.98
N ASP A 19 -17.00 12.79 2.03
CA ASP A 19 -16.10 13.77 2.65
C ASP A 19 -14.88 14.02 1.75
N LEU A 20 -14.36 12.97 1.12
CA LEU A 20 -13.27 13.05 0.13
C LEU A 20 -13.66 13.92 -1.07
N LEU A 21 -14.86 13.72 -1.64
CA LEU A 21 -15.35 14.47 -2.80
C LEU A 21 -15.62 15.95 -2.48
N ARG A 22 -15.75 16.35 -1.22
CA ARG A 22 -15.89 17.77 -0.84
C ARG A 22 -14.57 18.54 -0.77
N LEU A 23 -13.43 17.86 -0.92
CA LEU A 23 -12.14 18.53 -0.86
C LEU A 23 -11.92 19.41 -2.10
N ASN A 24 -11.36 20.60 -1.88
CA ASN A 24 -10.93 21.50 -2.94
C ASN A 24 -9.54 21.09 -3.46
N LEU A 25 -9.49 19.92 -4.11
CA LEU A 25 -8.29 19.36 -4.74
C LEU A 25 -8.56 19.08 -6.21
N GLU A 26 -7.50 19.02 -7.00
CA GLU A 26 -7.58 18.60 -8.40
C GLU A 26 -7.02 17.18 -8.57
N THR A 27 -7.61 16.43 -9.50
CA THR A 27 -7.02 15.18 -9.98
C THR A 27 -5.78 15.48 -10.83
N PHE A 28 -5.01 14.44 -11.18
CA PHE A 28 -3.86 14.59 -12.07
C PHE A 28 -4.23 15.17 -13.44
N ALA A 29 -5.47 14.98 -13.88
CA ALA A 29 -6.00 15.54 -15.12
C ALA A 29 -6.44 17.02 -14.99
N LYS A 30 -6.17 17.67 -13.84
CA LYS A 30 -6.59 19.05 -13.53
C LYS A 30 -8.11 19.23 -13.50
N VAL A 31 -8.83 18.20 -13.09
CA VAL A 31 -10.28 18.24 -12.88
C VAL A 31 -10.54 18.36 -11.37
N PRO A 32 -11.38 19.30 -10.90
CA PRO A 32 -11.74 19.40 -9.50
C PRO A 32 -12.33 18.10 -8.97
N LEU A 33 -11.87 17.65 -7.80
CA LEU A 33 -12.28 16.39 -7.20
C LEU A 33 -13.80 16.36 -6.90
N ASN A 34 -14.37 17.51 -6.56
CA ASN A 34 -15.80 17.68 -6.31
C ASN A 34 -16.68 17.64 -7.57
N SER A 35 -16.09 17.59 -8.76
CA SER A 35 -16.81 17.38 -10.01
C SER A 35 -17.07 15.89 -10.29
N HIS A 36 -16.49 14.99 -9.48
CA HIS A 36 -16.62 13.55 -9.65
C HIS A 36 -17.77 12.96 -8.82
N THR A 37 -18.30 11.84 -9.30
CA THR A 37 -19.39 11.11 -8.62
C THR A 37 -18.88 9.93 -7.80
N VAL A 38 -19.74 9.40 -6.92
CA VAL A 38 -19.46 8.17 -6.17
C VAL A 38 -19.24 6.99 -7.11
N ASP A 39 -19.99 6.91 -8.22
CA ASP A 39 -19.85 5.82 -9.18
C ASP A 39 -18.53 5.90 -9.96
N GLU A 40 -18.05 7.12 -10.25
CA GLU A 40 -16.71 7.30 -10.82
C GLU A 40 -15.61 6.85 -9.87
N ILE A 41 -15.78 7.04 -8.55
CA ILE A 41 -14.86 6.51 -7.54
C ILE A 41 -14.88 4.98 -7.54
N ARG A 42 -16.07 4.36 -7.61
CA ARG A 42 -16.18 2.90 -7.72
C ARG A 42 -15.47 2.38 -8.96
N GLU A 43 -15.68 3.03 -10.10
CA GLU A 43 -15.06 2.67 -11.36
C GLU A 43 -13.54 2.85 -11.33
N ALA A 44 -13.05 3.93 -10.71
CA ALA A 44 -11.62 4.15 -10.52
C ALA A 44 -10.97 3.05 -9.68
N VAL A 45 -11.61 2.63 -8.58
CA VAL A 45 -11.13 1.50 -7.77
C VAL A 45 -11.22 0.18 -8.54
N ARG A 46 -12.30 -0.05 -9.29
CA ARG A 46 -12.47 -1.26 -10.12
C ARG A 46 -11.39 -1.39 -11.19
N ARG A 47 -10.96 -0.27 -11.78
CA ARG A 47 -9.89 -0.22 -12.81
C ARG A 47 -8.48 -0.20 -12.24
N ASP A 48 -8.32 -0.17 -10.92
CA ASP A 48 -7.00 -0.20 -10.30
C ASP A 48 -6.43 -1.63 -10.27
N ASN A 49 -5.71 -1.96 -11.34
CA ASN A 49 -5.03 -3.24 -11.51
C ASN A 49 -4.04 -3.56 -10.38
N LYS A 50 -3.63 -2.56 -9.59
CA LYS A 50 -2.72 -2.74 -8.45
C LYS A 50 -3.43 -2.93 -7.12
N GLN A 51 -4.76 -2.89 -7.09
CA GLN A 51 -5.55 -3.05 -5.86
C GLN A 51 -5.05 -2.14 -4.73
N ARG A 52 -4.73 -0.88 -5.06
CA ARG A 52 -4.24 0.13 -4.10
C ARG A 52 -5.34 0.62 -3.17
N PHE A 53 -6.59 0.50 -3.58
CA PHE A 53 -7.73 1.02 -2.83
C PHE A 53 -8.71 -0.09 -2.45
N GLY A 54 -9.33 0.07 -1.29
CA GLY A 54 -10.42 -0.77 -0.81
C GLY A 54 -11.68 0.06 -0.65
N LEU A 55 -12.83 -0.54 -0.95
CA LEU A 55 -14.15 0.04 -0.71
C LEU A 55 -14.89 -0.78 0.33
N LEU A 56 -15.65 -0.09 1.17
CA LEU A 56 -16.53 -0.67 2.17
C LEU A 56 -17.86 0.07 2.15
N GLU A 57 -18.96 -0.66 2.08
CA GLU A 57 -20.29 -0.11 2.35
C GLU A 57 -20.71 -0.48 3.76
N GLU A 58 -21.08 0.52 4.54
CA GLU A 58 -21.53 0.36 5.92
C GLU A 58 -22.58 1.45 6.20
N ASP A 59 -23.73 1.05 6.75
CA ASP A 59 -24.84 1.94 7.10
C ASP A 59 -25.32 2.87 5.96
N GLY A 60 -25.27 2.39 4.72
CA GLY A 60 -25.68 3.15 3.53
C GLY A 60 -24.66 4.19 3.06
N GLU A 61 -23.47 4.23 3.66
CA GLU A 61 -22.37 5.11 3.26
C GLU A 61 -21.23 4.31 2.61
N LEU A 62 -20.61 4.90 1.58
CA LEU A 62 -19.43 4.33 0.94
C LEU A 62 -18.17 4.90 1.56
N LEU A 63 -17.30 4.02 2.03
CA LEU A 63 -15.97 4.35 2.54
C LEU A 63 -14.88 3.88 1.56
N ILE A 64 -13.77 4.59 1.55
CA ILE A 64 -12.57 4.27 0.77
C ILE A 64 -11.32 4.33 1.65
N ARG A 65 -10.36 3.45 1.39
CA ARG A 65 -9.02 3.50 1.99
C ARG A 65 -7.93 3.19 0.97
N ALA A 66 -6.69 3.51 1.30
CA ALA A 66 -5.54 2.85 0.69
C ALA A 66 -5.34 1.47 1.35
N ASN A 67 -4.97 0.46 0.58
CA ASN A 67 -4.72 -0.89 1.11
C ASN A 67 -3.30 -1.02 1.69
N GLN A 68 -2.34 -0.25 1.17
CA GLN A 68 -0.93 -0.30 1.57
C GLN A 68 -0.27 1.09 1.43
N GLY A 69 0.91 1.23 2.03
CA GLY A 69 1.76 2.42 1.84
C GLY A 69 1.44 3.61 2.76
N HIS A 70 0.73 3.38 3.86
CA HIS A 70 0.46 4.41 4.87
C HIS A 70 1.76 4.92 5.52
N THR A 71 1.79 6.24 5.73
CA THR A 71 2.83 6.94 6.50
C THR A 71 2.26 7.59 7.78
N VAL A 72 0.95 7.48 8.00
CA VAL A 72 0.25 7.97 9.19
C VAL A 72 0.16 6.88 10.26
N THR A 73 0.23 7.29 11.53
CA THR A 73 0.17 6.37 12.69
C THR A 73 -1.26 6.05 13.15
N THR A 74 -2.26 6.82 12.70
CA THR A 74 -3.68 6.56 12.97
C THR A 74 -4.11 5.17 12.49
N VAL A 75 -3.50 4.70 11.40
CA VAL A 75 -3.77 3.38 10.84
C VAL A 75 -2.97 2.32 11.60
N THR A 76 -3.66 1.40 12.26
CA THR A 76 -3.00 0.32 13.01
C THR A 76 -2.68 -0.84 12.08
N SER A 77 -1.50 -1.42 12.22
CA SER A 77 -1.03 -2.48 11.30
C SER A 77 -1.90 -3.73 11.41
N GLU A 78 -2.39 -3.99 12.62
CA GLU A 78 -3.25 -5.11 13.01
C GLU A 78 -4.60 -5.06 12.29
N SER A 79 -5.08 -3.86 11.93
CA SER A 79 -6.34 -3.70 11.20
C SER A 79 -6.24 -3.98 9.70
N LEU A 80 -5.00 -4.02 9.17
CA LEU A 80 -4.74 -4.10 7.73
C LEU A 80 -3.99 -5.36 7.30
N LEU A 81 -3.20 -5.96 8.19
CA LEU A 81 -2.23 -6.98 7.83
C LEU A 81 -2.49 -8.26 8.61
N LYS A 82 -2.35 -9.39 7.93
CA LYS A 82 -2.32 -10.71 8.56
C LYS A 82 -0.86 -11.10 8.81
N PRO A 83 -0.49 -11.54 10.03
CA PRO A 83 0.85 -12.02 10.30
C PRO A 83 1.13 -13.31 9.52
N ILE A 84 2.36 -13.45 9.03
CA ILE A 84 2.89 -14.69 8.47
C ILE A 84 3.49 -15.48 9.64
N LEU A 85 2.99 -16.69 9.89
CA LEU A 85 3.39 -17.52 11.03
C LEU A 85 4.26 -18.71 10.61
N SER A 86 4.19 -19.12 9.34
CA SER A 86 5.08 -20.10 8.73
C SER A 86 5.73 -19.58 7.45
N ALA A 87 6.98 -20.00 7.21
CA ALA A 87 7.67 -19.73 5.95
C ALA A 87 6.96 -20.36 4.75
N ASP A 88 6.17 -21.41 4.97
CA ASP A 88 5.47 -22.12 3.90
C ASP A 88 4.23 -21.35 3.40
N GLU A 89 3.78 -20.30 4.11
CA GLU A 89 2.72 -19.40 3.65
C GLU A 89 3.18 -18.47 2.52
N VAL A 90 4.50 -18.29 2.34
CA VAL A 90 5.07 -17.36 1.36
C VAL A 90 6.21 -18.01 0.60
N SER A 91 5.94 -18.40 -0.65
CA SER A 91 6.92 -19.04 -1.53
C SER A 91 8.05 -18.09 -1.94
N VAL A 92 7.73 -16.83 -2.22
CA VAL A 92 8.68 -15.79 -2.63
C VAL A 92 8.41 -14.54 -1.81
N CYS A 93 9.47 -13.93 -1.28
CA CYS A 93 9.40 -12.64 -0.61
C CYS A 93 10.52 -11.76 -1.15
N VAL A 94 10.21 -10.88 -2.10
CA VAL A 94 11.20 -10.13 -2.87
C VAL A 94 11.00 -8.62 -2.78
N HIS A 95 12.10 -7.90 -2.59
CA HIS A 95 12.13 -6.45 -2.61
C HIS A 95 12.90 -5.95 -3.85
N GLY A 96 12.24 -5.11 -4.65
CA GLY A 96 12.88 -4.46 -5.79
C GLY A 96 13.46 -3.11 -5.39
N THR A 97 14.73 -2.88 -5.74
CA THR A 97 15.44 -1.62 -5.50
C THR A 97 16.27 -1.21 -6.71
N TYR A 98 17.04 -0.14 -6.57
CA TYR A 98 17.94 0.37 -7.58
C TYR A 98 19.39 0.13 -7.18
N ARG A 99 20.28 -0.10 -8.15
CA ARG A 99 21.74 -0.32 -7.94
C ARG A 99 22.37 0.70 -6.99
N LYS A 100 22.02 1.98 -7.11
CA LYS A 100 22.54 3.07 -6.26
C LYS A 100 22.26 2.90 -4.75
N ASN A 101 21.29 2.06 -4.38
CA ASN A 101 20.92 1.83 -2.98
C ASN A 101 21.64 0.61 -2.38
N VAL A 102 22.32 -0.22 -3.18
CA VAL A 102 22.85 -1.52 -2.76
C VAL A 102 23.86 -1.38 -1.63
N ASP A 103 24.82 -0.46 -1.75
CA ASP A 103 25.87 -0.28 -0.73
C ASP A 103 25.27 0.11 0.63
N SER A 104 24.29 1.01 0.63
CA SER A 104 23.57 1.38 1.86
C SER A 104 22.79 0.20 2.43
N ILE A 105 22.17 -0.64 1.60
CA ILE A 105 21.38 -1.79 2.06
C ILE A 105 22.29 -2.88 2.62
N LEU A 106 23.43 -3.16 1.99
CA LEU A 106 24.40 -4.12 2.51
C LEU A 106 24.97 -3.66 3.86
N LYS A 107 25.21 -2.35 4.02
CA LYS A 107 25.76 -1.79 5.26
C LYS A 107 24.74 -1.67 6.39
N HIS A 108 23.48 -1.34 6.09
CA HIS A 108 22.50 -0.93 7.09
C HIS A 108 21.21 -1.74 7.09
N GLY A 109 21.09 -2.73 6.21
CA GLY A 109 19.85 -3.46 5.97
C GLY A 109 18.80 -2.63 5.22
N LEU A 110 17.66 -3.28 4.94
CA LEU A 110 16.48 -2.62 4.39
C LEU A 110 15.82 -1.75 5.47
N LYS A 111 15.44 -0.52 5.10
CA LYS A 111 14.77 0.43 5.99
C LYS A 111 13.38 0.75 5.47
N ARG A 112 12.43 0.97 6.38
CA ARG A 112 11.06 1.43 6.06
C ARG A 112 11.04 2.85 5.45
N MET A 113 12.12 3.61 5.64
CA MET A 113 12.21 5.03 5.27
C MET A 113 11.05 5.82 5.91
N ALA A 114 10.31 6.62 5.14
CA ALA A 114 9.15 7.36 5.63
C ALA A 114 7.89 6.50 5.83
N ARG A 115 7.90 5.23 5.41
CA ARG A 115 6.74 4.32 5.52
C ARG A 115 6.68 3.65 6.89
N LEU A 116 5.55 3.04 7.20
CA LEU A 116 5.39 2.22 8.40
C LEU A 116 6.16 0.88 8.30
N HIS A 117 6.16 0.25 7.12
CA HIS A 117 6.74 -1.08 6.88
C HIS A 117 7.70 -1.12 5.69
N VAL A 118 8.65 -2.06 5.72
CA VAL A 118 9.38 -2.47 4.51
C VAL A 118 8.44 -3.33 3.67
N HIS A 119 8.31 -3.01 2.39
CA HIS A 119 7.38 -3.69 1.49
C HIS A 119 8.10 -4.73 0.65
N PHE A 120 7.52 -5.93 0.58
CA PHE A 120 7.95 -7.03 -0.28
C PHE A 120 6.81 -7.42 -1.22
N SER A 121 7.14 -8.17 -2.26
CA SER A 121 6.22 -8.75 -3.23
C SER A 121 6.31 -10.27 -3.16
N SER A 122 5.19 -10.95 -3.43
CA SER A 122 5.12 -12.42 -3.52
C SER A 122 5.62 -12.99 -4.86
N GLY A 123 6.22 -12.14 -5.69
CA GLY A 123 6.70 -12.47 -7.03
C GLY A 123 7.12 -11.22 -7.79
N LEU A 124 7.61 -11.40 -9.01
CA LEU A 124 8.05 -10.33 -9.89
C LEU A 124 6.89 -9.77 -10.72
N PRO A 125 7.00 -8.52 -11.22
CA PRO A 125 6.02 -7.96 -12.15
C PRO A 125 5.78 -8.82 -13.41
N SER A 126 6.77 -9.63 -13.80
CA SER A 126 6.73 -10.52 -14.96
C SER A 126 5.91 -11.80 -14.75
N ASP A 127 5.55 -12.15 -13.51
CA ASP A 127 5.12 -13.51 -13.19
C ASP A 127 3.64 -13.79 -13.52
N GLY A 128 2.95 -12.87 -14.21
CA GLY A 128 1.61 -13.04 -14.79
C GLY A 128 0.45 -13.22 -13.79
N GLY A 129 0.72 -13.70 -12.58
CA GLY A 129 -0.26 -14.00 -11.52
C GLY A 129 -0.01 -13.26 -10.22
N VAL A 130 0.94 -12.32 -10.18
CA VAL A 130 1.27 -11.54 -8.98
C VAL A 130 1.02 -10.06 -9.22
N ILE A 131 0.18 -9.46 -8.38
CA ILE A 131 0.03 -8.01 -8.32
C ILE A 131 1.27 -7.44 -7.59
N SER A 132 2.36 -7.27 -8.33
CA SER A 132 3.60 -6.78 -7.77
C SER A 132 3.51 -5.27 -7.48
N GLY A 133 3.72 -4.89 -6.22
CA GLY A 133 3.94 -3.50 -5.81
C GLY A 133 5.29 -2.93 -6.29
N MET A 134 6.14 -3.75 -6.90
CA MET A 134 7.45 -3.36 -7.39
C MET A 134 7.35 -2.36 -8.55
N ARG A 135 8.28 -1.41 -8.60
CA ARG A 135 8.40 -0.49 -9.74
C ARG A 135 9.01 -1.23 -10.92
N SER A 136 8.48 -1.02 -12.12
CA SER A 136 8.97 -1.65 -13.36
C SER A 136 10.44 -1.35 -13.66
N GLY A 137 10.96 -0.19 -13.22
CA GLY A 137 12.37 0.17 -13.38
C GLY A 137 13.31 -0.34 -12.29
N ALA A 138 12.84 -1.11 -11.31
CA ALA A 138 13.73 -1.71 -10.31
C ALA A 138 14.71 -2.67 -11.01
N ASN A 139 16.01 -2.49 -10.79
CA ASN A 139 17.06 -3.24 -11.48
C ASN A 139 17.91 -4.12 -10.55
N ILE A 140 17.53 -4.19 -9.28
CA ILE A 140 18.08 -5.11 -8.28
C ILE A 140 16.93 -5.76 -7.52
N LEU A 141 17.04 -7.06 -7.31
CA LEU A 141 16.11 -7.87 -6.54
C LEU A 141 16.81 -8.40 -5.28
N ILE A 142 16.15 -8.24 -4.14
CA ILE A 142 16.62 -8.75 -2.85
C ILE A 142 15.58 -9.77 -2.37
N TYR A 143 15.98 -11.02 -2.27
CA TYR A 143 15.14 -12.11 -1.78
C TYR A 143 15.32 -12.25 -0.27
N LEU A 144 14.22 -12.14 0.47
CA LEU A 144 14.20 -12.34 1.91
C LEU A 144 14.09 -13.84 2.20
N ASN A 145 15.01 -14.35 3.02
CA ASN A 145 14.86 -15.68 3.61
C ASN A 145 13.82 -15.61 4.73
N VAL A 146 12.55 -15.87 4.40
CA VAL A 146 11.41 -15.78 5.33
C VAL A 146 11.60 -16.70 6.54
N ARG A 147 12.09 -17.93 6.33
CA ARG A 147 12.35 -18.89 7.41
C ARG A 147 13.34 -18.33 8.43
N LYS A 148 14.46 -17.75 7.98
CA LYS A 148 15.42 -17.10 8.87
C LYS A 148 14.85 -15.85 9.54
N ALA A 149 14.05 -15.05 8.82
CA ALA A 149 13.44 -13.85 9.39
C ALA A 149 12.45 -14.17 10.53
N LEU A 150 11.66 -15.24 10.40
CA LEU A 150 10.69 -15.69 11.42
C LEU A 150 11.36 -16.28 12.67
N GLN A 151 12.58 -16.80 12.55
CA GLN A 151 13.32 -17.33 13.69
C GLN A 151 13.82 -16.25 14.66
N GLY A 152 13.73 -14.97 14.25
CA GLY A 152 14.25 -13.84 15.00
C GLY A 152 15.78 -13.79 14.96
N THR A 153 16.33 -12.59 14.81
CA THR A 153 17.74 -12.34 15.13
C THR A 153 17.78 -12.11 16.64
N ARG A 154 18.49 -12.97 17.38
CA ARG A 154 18.91 -12.64 18.75
C ARG A 154 19.91 -11.49 18.72
#